data_AF-A0A1S2W8V5-F1
#
_entry.id   AF-A0A1S2W8V5-F1
#
_cell.length_a   1.000
_cell.length_b   1.000
_cell.length_c   1.000
_cell.angle_alpha   90.00
_cell.angle_beta   90.00
_cell.angle_gamma   90.00
#
_symmetry.space_group_name_H-M   'P 1'
#
loop_
_entity.id
_entity.type
_entity.pdbx_description
1 polymer ?
#
loop_
_entity_poly.entity_id
_entity_poly.type
_entity_poly.pdbx_seq_one_letter_code
_entity_poly.pdbx_strand_id
1 'polypeptide(L)'
;MDAFPNPDMTVAQTRGPVKGTRKAPATANYAELPYSKWTVTTLGAYCKARHEAVLKLPYEPFRNYGAESRMMKQALHKYGAEVVALAYDFELKQYRPSPQYPGFSFGFAWSWRKNAFSRAYLAVSKPASGDESDEGSETTTESQVDWL
;
A
#
# COMPACT_ATOMS: atom_id res chain seq x y z
N MET A 1 -10.23 79.10 16.72
CA MET A 1 -9.25 78.34 15.93
C MET A 1 -8.96 77.08 16.69
N ASP A 2 -9.59 76.05 16.18
CA ASP A 2 -10.07 74.86 16.86
C ASP A 2 -9.00 73.80 17.16
N ALA A 3 -9.41 72.89 18.03
CA ALA A 3 -8.71 71.71 18.53
C ALA A 3 -8.21 70.75 17.43
N PHE A 4 -7.11 70.04 17.71
CA PHE A 4 -7.06 68.60 18.05
C PHE A 4 -5.64 68.04 17.80
N PRO A 5 -5.04 67.32 18.78
CA PRO A 5 -3.82 66.56 18.53
C PRO A 5 -4.12 65.33 17.66
N ASN A 6 -3.28 65.07 16.65
CA ASN A 6 -3.35 63.89 15.79
C ASN A 6 -3.37 62.60 16.64
N PRO A 7 -4.42 61.77 16.56
CA PRO A 7 -4.39 60.44 17.16
C PRO A 7 -3.61 59.50 16.23
N ASP A 8 -2.59 58.85 16.80
CA ASP A 8 -1.94 57.67 16.27
C ASP A 8 -3.00 56.64 15.83
N MET A 9 -3.20 56.52 14.51
CA MET A 9 -4.01 55.46 13.92
C MET A 9 -3.10 54.41 13.29
N THR A 10 -2.25 53.79 14.10
CA THR A 10 -1.74 52.47 13.76
C THR A 10 -2.84 51.45 14.06
N VAL A 11 -3.71 51.20 13.08
CA VAL A 11 -4.75 50.18 13.17
C VAL A 11 -4.05 48.82 13.35
N ALA A 12 -4.00 48.34 14.59
CA ALA A 12 -3.59 46.99 14.91
C ALA A 12 -4.57 46.03 14.22
N GLN A 13 -4.15 45.49 13.08
CA GLN A 13 -4.91 44.51 12.33
C GLN A 13 -4.93 43.21 13.16
N THR A 14 -6.00 43.02 13.92
CA THR A 14 -6.30 41.77 14.62
C THR A 14 -6.49 40.69 13.56
N ARG A 15 -5.41 39.95 13.26
CA ARG A 15 -5.51 38.68 12.53
C ARG A 15 -6.37 37.76 13.39
N GLY A 16 -7.62 37.55 12.96
CA GLY A 16 -8.51 36.56 13.58
C GLY A 16 -7.82 35.20 13.69
N PRO A 17 -8.30 34.31 14.57
CA PRO A 17 -7.66 33.02 14.81
C PRO A 17 -7.54 32.25 13.50
N VAL A 18 -6.30 32.06 13.04
CA VAL A 18 -5.98 31.18 11.92
C VAL A 18 -6.48 29.80 12.33
N LYS A 19 -7.49 29.30 11.62
CA LYS A 19 -8.08 27.97 11.83
C LYS A 19 -6.94 26.95 11.73
N GLY A 20 -6.42 26.51 12.88
CA GLY A 20 -5.37 25.51 12.94
C GLY A 20 -5.88 24.27 12.22
N THR A 21 -5.29 23.95 11.07
CA THR A 21 -5.50 22.65 10.45
C THR A 21 -4.99 21.65 11.46
N ARG A 22 -5.89 20.84 12.04
CA ARG A 22 -5.47 19.70 12.86
C ARG A 22 -4.59 18.87 11.95
N LYS A 23 -3.29 18.83 12.24
CA LYS A 23 -2.34 18.00 11.51
C LYS A 23 -2.87 16.57 11.63
N ALA A 24 -3.43 16.05 10.55
CA ALA A 24 -3.88 14.66 10.50
C ALA A 24 -2.70 13.80 10.99
N PRO A 25 -2.95 12.74 11.78
CA PRO A 25 -1.86 11.88 12.26
C PRO A 25 -1.02 11.50 11.06
N ALA A 26 0.31 11.66 11.19
CA ALA A 26 1.25 11.46 10.10
C ALA A 26 0.91 10.13 9.42
N THR A 27 0.38 10.20 8.20
CA THR A 27 -0.17 9.08 7.40
C THR A 27 0.91 8.07 6.99
N ALA A 28 2.07 8.12 7.65
CA ALA A 28 3.22 7.24 7.50
C ALA A 28 3.27 6.11 8.56
N ASN A 29 2.59 6.24 9.71
CA ASN A 29 2.55 5.19 10.74
C ASN A 29 1.57 4.08 10.38
N TYR A 30 1.83 3.34 9.30
CA TYR A 30 0.95 2.27 8.84
C TYR A 30 0.79 1.13 9.86
N ALA A 31 1.74 0.94 10.78
CA ALA A 31 1.74 -0.15 11.77
C ALA A 31 0.70 0.02 12.90
N GLU A 32 0.32 1.27 13.21
CA GLU A 32 -0.63 1.57 14.29
C GLU A 32 -2.05 1.78 13.77
N LEU A 33 -2.22 1.84 12.45
CA LEU A 33 -3.50 2.12 11.81
C LEU A 33 -4.22 0.81 11.40
N PRO A 34 -5.51 0.65 11.74
CA PRO A 34 -6.29 -0.47 11.24
C PRO A 34 -6.42 -0.41 9.71
N TYR A 35 -6.46 -1.57 9.05
CA TYR A 35 -6.56 -1.68 7.58
C TYR A 35 -7.71 -0.85 6.99
N SER A 36 -8.83 -0.71 7.70
CA SER A 36 -9.97 0.12 7.25
C SER A 36 -9.63 1.61 7.04
N LYS A 37 -8.58 2.14 7.68
CA LYS A 37 -8.15 3.54 7.55
C LYS A 37 -6.98 3.72 6.60
N TRP A 38 -6.52 2.64 5.95
CA TRP A 38 -5.39 2.73 5.04
C TRP A 38 -5.77 3.54 3.80
N THR A 39 -4.92 4.53 3.53
CA THR A 39 -4.97 5.35 2.33
C THR A 39 -3.84 4.92 1.38
N VAL A 40 -3.80 5.53 0.20
CA VAL A 40 -2.70 5.31 -0.75
C VAL A 40 -1.34 5.66 -0.12
N THR A 41 -1.29 6.69 0.73
CA THR A 41 -0.05 7.11 1.41
C THR A 41 0.43 6.07 2.42
N THR A 42 -0.47 5.52 3.23
CA THR A 42 -0.10 4.47 4.21
C THR A 42 0.31 3.19 3.50
N LEU A 43 -0.40 2.81 2.42
CA LEU A 43 -0.04 1.63 1.62
C LEU A 43 1.31 1.82 0.92
N GLY A 44 1.60 3.02 0.42
CA GLY A 44 2.90 3.33 -0.16
C GLY A 44 4.03 3.25 0.86
N ALA A 45 3.82 3.77 2.08
CA ALA A 45 4.79 3.64 3.17
C ALA A 45 5.01 2.18 3.57
N TYR A 46 3.93 1.38 3.62
CA TYR A 46 3.99 -0.05 3.87
C TYR A 46 4.84 -0.79 2.82
N CYS A 47 4.56 -0.58 1.53
CA CYS A 47 5.27 -1.24 0.45
C CYS A 47 6.77 -0.90 0.47
N LYS A 48 7.12 0.37 0.71
CA LYS A 48 8.50 0.82 0.84
C LYS A 48 9.23 0.09 1.98
N ALA A 49 8.64 0.09 3.17
CA ALA A 49 9.23 -0.54 4.33
C ALA A 49 9.40 -2.06 4.15
N ARG A 50 8.41 -2.73 3.55
CA ARG A 50 8.49 -4.17 3.25
C ARG A 50 9.54 -4.49 2.20
N HIS A 51 9.60 -3.71 1.12
CA HIS A 51 10.60 -3.87 0.07
C HIS A 51 12.02 -3.73 0.61
N GLU A 52 12.28 -2.67 1.38
CA GLU A 52 13.58 -2.44 2.00
C GLU A 52 13.94 -3.55 3.00
N ALA A 53 12.97 -4.05 3.77
CA ALA A 53 13.21 -5.14 4.70
C ALA A 53 13.56 -6.47 4.01
N VAL A 54 12.88 -6.83 2.91
CA VAL A 54 13.06 -8.12 2.22
C VAL A 54 14.21 -8.08 1.22
N LEU A 55 14.23 -7.07 0.36
CA LEU A 55 15.18 -6.98 -0.77
C LEU A 55 16.42 -6.16 -0.42
N LYS A 56 16.44 -5.39 0.69
CA LYS A 56 17.55 -4.51 1.09
C LYS A 56 17.94 -3.50 0.01
N LEU A 57 17.00 -3.17 -0.86
CA LEU A 57 17.15 -2.23 -1.97
C LEU A 57 16.19 -1.05 -1.79
N PRO A 58 16.56 0.15 -2.26
CA PRO A 58 15.67 1.30 -2.24
C PRO A 58 14.42 0.99 -3.09
N TYR A 59 13.27 1.43 -2.60
CA TYR A 59 12.02 1.26 -3.34
C TYR A 59 11.95 2.22 -4.53
N GLU A 60 11.89 1.69 -5.74
CA GLU A 60 11.68 2.46 -6.96
C GLU A 60 10.27 2.23 -7.53
N PRO A 61 9.57 3.30 -7.95
CA PRO A 61 8.24 3.17 -8.54
C PRO A 61 8.32 2.55 -9.93
N PHE A 62 7.27 1.82 -10.34
CA PHE A 62 7.24 1.14 -11.63
C PHE A 62 7.46 2.04 -12.87
N ARG A 63 6.91 3.26 -12.84
CA ARG A 63 7.04 4.24 -13.92
C ARG A 63 7.18 5.65 -13.38
N ASN A 64 6.27 6.01 -12.47
CA ASN A 64 6.33 7.22 -11.67
C ASN A 64 5.42 7.03 -10.43
N TYR A 65 5.68 7.81 -9.39
CA TYR A 65 4.90 7.75 -8.14
C TYR A 65 3.41 8.07 -8.36
N GLY A 66 3.08 8.92 -9.35
CA GLY A 66 1.70 9.30 -9.66
C GLY A 66 0.86 8.16 -10.25
N ALA A 67 1.40 7.41 -11.21
CA ALA A 67 0.71 6.26 -11.79
C ALA A 67 0.57 5.14 -10.76
N GLU A 68 1.62 4.89 -9.98
CA GLU A 68 1.59 3.90 -8.91
C GLU A 68 0.54 4.23 -7.85
N SER A 69 0.44 5.51 -7.45
CA SER A 69 -0.60 5.97 -6.51
C SER A 69 -2.03 5.72 -7.06
N ARG A 70 -2.24 5.89 -8.37
CA ARG A 70 -3.53 5.59 -9.02
C ARG A 70 -3.82 4.09 -9.00
N MET A 71 -2.83 3.24 -9.25
CA MET A 71 -2.98 1.78 -9.19
C MET A 71 -3.28 1.33 -7.76
N MET A 72 -2.56 1.85 -6.76
CA MET A 72 -2.83 1.61 -5.35
C MET A 72 -4.26 2.00 -4.97
N LYS A 73 -4.75 3.15 -5.45
CA LYS A 73 -6.13 3.59 -5.22
C LYS A 73 -7.16 2.62 -5.81
N GLN A 74 -6.92 2.12 -7.02
CA GLN A 74 -7.79 1.13 -7.66
C GLN A 74 -7.81 -0.20 -6.90
N ALA A 75 -6.64 -0.68 -6.47
CA ALA A 75 -6.50 -1.91 -5.71
C ALA A 75 -7.24 -1.82 -4.36
N LEU A 76 -7.05 -0.71 -3.63
CA LEU A 76 -7.74 -0.43 -2.37
C LEU A 76 -9.26 -0.41 -2.55
N HIS A 77 -9.76 0.23 -3.61
CA HIS A 77 -11.20 0.28 -3.88
C HIS A 77 -11.78 -1.10 -4.25
N LYS A 78 -10.99 -1.95 -4.94
CA LYS A 78 -11.48 -3.24 -5.44
C LYS A 78 -11.45 -4.34 -4.39
N TYR A 79 -10.38 -4.43 -3.60
CA TYR A 79 -10.12 -5.56 -2.71
C TYR A 79 -10.04 -5.17 -1.22
N GLY A 80 -9.92 -3.88 -0.91
CA GLY A 80 -9.63 -3.40 0.44
C GLY A 80 -8.15 -3.48 0.79
N ALA A 81 -7.77 -2.80 1.87
CA ALA A 81 -6.35 -2.64 2.24
C ALA A 81 -5.69 -3.94 2.73
N GLU A 82 -6.42 -4.75 3.49
CA GLU A 82 -5.92 -5.99 4.07
C GLU A 82 -5.51 -7.00 2.99
N VAL A 83 -6.41 -7.27 2.04
CA VAL A 83 -6.16 -8.18 0.92
C VAL A 83 -4.97 -7.70 0.08
N VAL A 84 -4.89 -6.39 -0.18
CA VAL A 84 -3.82 -5.79 -0.97
C VAL A 84 -2.46 -5.90 -0.26
N ALA A 85 -2.42 -5.70 1.06
CA ALA A 85 -1.20 -5.85 1.85
C ALA A 85 -0.70 -7.30 1.87
N LEU A 86 -1.61 -8.25 2.09
CA LEU A 86 -1.28 -9.68 2.12
C LEU A 86 -0.83 -10.19 0.75
N ALA A 87 -1.51 -9.78 -0.32
CA ALA A 87 -1.11 -10.13 -1.68
C ALA A 87 0.29 -9.62 -2.01
N TYR A 88 0.60 -8.37 -1.62
CA TYR A 88 1.91 -7.78 -1.83
C TYR A 88 2.99 -8.52 -1.04
N ASP A 89 2.77 -8.82 0.24
CA ASP A 89 3.73 -9.57 1.06
C ASP A 89 4.01 -10.96 0.51
N PHE A 90 2.97 -11.66 0.06
CA PHE A 90 3.10 -13.00 -0.51
C PHE A 90 3.95 -12.99 -1.78
N GLU A 91 3.67 -12.07 -2.69
CA GLU A 91 4.44 -11.93 -3.92
C GLU A 91 5.87 -11.45 -3.66
N LEU A 92 6.07 -10.51 -2.74
CA LEU A 92 7.39 -10.02 -2.37
C LEU A 92 8.27 -11.13 -1.78
N LYS A 93 7.70 -12.05 -0.99
CA LYS A 93 8.40 -13.23 -0.47
C LYS A 93 8.78 -14.23 -1.57
N GLN A 94 7.96 -14.37 -2.60
CA GLN A 94 8.23 -15.27 -3.73
C GLN A 94 9.15 -14.64 -4.77
N TYR A 95 9.26 -13.32 -4.76
CA TYR A 95 10.01 -12.58 -5.75
C TYR A 95 11.50 -12.88 -5.63
N ARG A 96 12.09 -13.36 -6.73
CA ARG A 96 13.54 -13.47 -6.88
C ARG A 96 14.02 -12.32 -7.75
N PRO A 97 14.83 -11.38 -7.21
CA PRO A 97 15.37 -10.28 -8.00
C PRO A 97 16.25 -10.84 -9.12
N SER A 98 16.11 -10.25 -10.31
CA SER A 98 16.90 -10.59 -11.50
C SER A 98 17.68 -9.37 -11.95
N PRO A 99 18.76 -9.51 -12.74
CA PRO A 99 19.53 -8.36 -13.23
C PRO A 99 18.69 -7.34 -13.99
N GLN A 100 17.66 -7.81 -14.71
CA GLN A 100 16.73 -6.96 -15.45
C GLN A 100 15.69 -6.27 -14.55
N TYR A 101 15.35 -6.90 -13.42
CA TYR A 101 14.35 -6.42 -12.47
C TYR A 101 14.86 -6.63 -11.03
N PRO A 102 15.75 -5.77 -10.53
CA PRO A 102 16.28 -5.90 -9.18
C PRO A 102 15.26 -5.49 -8.09
N GLY A 103 14.33 -4.59 -8.41
CA GLY A 103 13.32 -4.09 -7.48
C GLY A 103 11.93 -4.68 -7.68
N PHE A 104 11.12 -4.65 -6.62
CA PHE A 104 9.73 -5.11 -6.61
C PHE A 104 8.75 -4.00 -6.21
N SER A 105 8.29 -3.25 -7.22
CA SER A 105 7.30 -2.18 -7.00
C SER A 105 5.87 -2.71 -6.92
N PHE A 106 5.00 -1.96 -6.26
CA PHE A 106 3.56 -2.25 -6.25
C PHE A 106 2.97 -2.22 -7.66
N GLY A 107 3.39 -1.26 -8.49
CA GLY A 107 2.96 -1.19 -9.88
C GLY A 107 3.32 -2.45 -10.69
N PHE A 108 4.48 -3.05 -10.41
CA PHE A 108 4.89 -4.34 -11.00
C PHE A 108 3.94 -5.46 -10.57
N ALA A 109 3.70 -5.59 -9.26
CA ALA A 109 2.77 -6.59 -8.72
C ALA A 109 1.36 -6.44 -9.30
N TRP A 110 0.83 -5.22 -9.37
CA TRP A 110 -0.50 -4.95 -9.90
C TRP A 110 -0.63 -5.22 -11.40
N SER A 111 0.43 -4.97 -12.17
CA SER A 111 0.40 -5.17 -13.63
C SER A 111 0.49 -6.63 -14.02
N TRP A 112 1.41 -7.38 -13.40
CA TRP A 112 1.77 -8.73 -13.84
C TRP A 112 1.31 -9.84 -12.91
N ARG A 113 1.01 -9.54 -11.64
CA ARG A 113 0.64 -10.53 -10.62
C ARG A 113 -0.80 -10.34 -10.14
N LYS A 114 -1.72 -9.96 -11.03
CA LYS A 114 -3.17 -9.77 -10.70
C LYS A 114 -3.82 -11.01 -10.07
N ASN A 115 -3.35 -12.20 -10.45
CA ASN A 115 -3.85 -13.45 -9.88
C ASN A 115 -3.55 -13.56 -8.38
N ALA A 116 -2.45 -12.98 -7.91
CA ALA A 116 -2.10 -12.96 -6.49
C ALA A 116 -3.15 -12.25 -5.64
N PHE A 117 -3.64 -11.11 -6.11
CA PHE A 117 -4.70 -10.35 -5.43
C PHE A 117 -6.01 -11.13 -5.35
N SER A 118 -6.35 -11.89 -6.40
CA SER A 118 -7.55 -12.73 -6.39
C SER A 118 -7.40 -13.92 -5.45
N ARG A 119 -6.20 -14.53 -5.37
CA ARG A 119 -5.89 -15.60 -4.41
C ARG A 119 -5.92 -15.10 -2.97
N ALA A 120 -5.33 -13.94 -2.70
CA ALA A 120 -5.37 -13.31 -1.38
C ALA A 120 -6.80 -12.94 -0.98
N TYR A 121 -7.61 -12.45 -1.92
CA TYR A 121 -9.02 -12.17 -1.68
C TYR A 121 -9.76 -13.43 -1.25
N LEU A 122 -9.56 -14.55 -1.96
CA LEU A 122 -10.16 -15.84 -1.60
C LEU A 122 -9.68 -16.33 -0.22
N ALA A 123 -8.40 -16.14 0.12
CA ALA A 123 -7.86 -16.54 1.41
C ALA A 123 -8.45 -15.75 2.58
N VAL A 124 -8.72 -14.45 2.39
CA VAL A 124 -9.36 -13.60 3.42
C VAL A 124 -10.88 -13.81 3.44
N SER A 125 -11.50 -14.03 2.28
CA SER A 125 -12.96 -14.22 2.20
C SER A 125 -13.41 -15.60 2.66
N LYS A 126 -12.54 -16.62 2.55
CA LYS A 126 -12.82 -17.93 3.12
C LYS A 126 -12.71 -17.76 4.63
N PRO A 127 -13.82 -17.82 5.40
CA PRO A 127 -13.69 -17.87 6.85
C PRO A 127 -12.79 -19.06 7.18
N ALA A 128 -12.02 -18.96 8.27
CA ALA A 128 -11.11 -19.98 8.77
C ALA A 128 -11.82 -21.29 9.21
N SER A 129 -12.61 -21.89 8.32
CA SER A 129 -13.21 -23.21 8.43
C SER A 129 -12.32 -24.21 7.67
N GLY A 130 -11.08 -24.33 8.13
CA GLY A 130 -10.06 -25.16 7.50
C GLY A 130 -8.73 -25.01 8.22
N ASP A 131 -8.75 -25.22 9.53
CA ASP A 131 -7.60 -25.78 10.23
C ASP A 131 -7.44 -27.20 9.66
N GLU A 132 -6.59 -27.41 8.67
CA GLU A 132 -6.20 -28.76 8.20
C GLU A 132 -4.91 -28.71 7.36
N SER A 133 -3.83 -29.09 8.03
CA SER A 133 -2.80 -30.03 7.59
C SER A 133 -1.81 -29.63 6.49
N ASP A 134 -0.61 -29.31 6.98
CA ASP A 134 0.63 -29.95 6.51
C ASP A 134 0.40 -31.48 6.40
N GLU A 135 0.27 -32.02 5.20
CA GLU A 135 0.38 -33.46 4.95
C GLU A 135 0.90 -33.65 3.52
N GLY A 136 2.10 -34.23 3.42
CA GLY A 136 2.64 -34.66 2.15
C GLY A 136 1.73 -35.68 1.48
N SER A 137 1.58 -35.58 0.16
CA SER A 137 1.15 -36.72 -0.64
C SER A 137 2.09 -36.85 -1.84
N GLU A 138 3.14 -37.62 -1.60
CA GLU A 138 3.70 -38.50 -2.61
C GLU A 138 2.62 -39.54 -2.95
N THR A 139 2.14 -39.57 -4.19
CA THR A 139 1.54 -40.79 -4.77
C THR A 139 1.75 -40.78 -6.28
N THR A 140 2.84 -41.42 -6.68
CA THR A 140 2.95 -42.35 -7.81
C THR A 140 1.62 -42.76 -8.45
N THR A 141 1.45 -42.57 -9.75
CA THR A 141 1.35 -43.65 -10.75
C THR A 141 1.14 -43.09 -12.16
N GLU A 142 1.86 -43.71 -13.09
CA GLU A 142 1.76 -43.62 -14.55
C GLU A 142 0.32 -43.62 -15.09
N SER A 143 0.08 -42.85 -16.15
CA SER A 143 -0.68 -43.34 -17.30
C SER A 143 -0.36 -42.52 -18.54
N GLN A 144 0.42 -43.19 -19.39
CA GLN A 144 0.61 -42.99 -20.81
C GLN A 144 -0.68 -42.61 -21.53
N VAL A 145 -0.69 -41.46 -22.22
CA VAL A 145 -1.62 -41.22 -23.32
C VAL A 145 -0.79 -40.90 -24.55
N ASP A 146 -0.56 -41.98 -25.28
CA ASP A 146 -0.13 -42.05 -26.67
C ASP A 146 -1.14 -41.25 -27.53
N TRP A 147 -0.64 -40.28 -28.31
CA TRP A 147 -1.45 -39.58 -29.32
C TRP A 147 -0.89 -39.92 -30.70
N LEU A 148 -1.63 -40.80 -31.38
CA LEU A 148 -1.50 -41.13 -32.81
C LEU A 148 -1.96 -39.95 -33.68
#